data_AF-A0A8F5BTU0-F1
#
_entry.id   AF-A0A8F5BTU0-F1
#
_cell.length_a   1.000
_cell.length_b   1.000
_cell.length_c   1.000
_cell.angle_alpha   90.00
_cell.angle_beta   90.00
_cell.angle_gamma   90.00
#
_symmetry.space_group_name_H-M   'P 1'
#
loop_
_entity.id
_entity.type
_entity.pdbx_description
1 polymer ?
#
loop_
_entity_poly.entity_id
_entity_poly.type
_entity_poly.pdbx_seq_one_letter_code
_entity_poly.pdbx_strand_id
1 'polypeptide(L)' 'MEKEIIIKSFLGKKVVKAENFKETFISQGPIAKKLNCGSIYIILKNGKATVLYDIKNPEKFLERIQNSRP' A
#
# COMPACT_ATOMS: atom_id res chain seq x y z
N MET A 1 -16.70 5.64 -9.32
CA MET A 1 -15.86 5.48 -8.10
C MET A 1 -15.21 4.11 -8.17
N GLU A 2 -13.88 4.05 -8.20
CA GLU A 2 -13.16 2.78 -8.19
C GLU A 2 -13.32 2.12 -6.81
N LYS A 3 -14.01 0.97 -6.76
CA LYS A 3 -14.32 0.23 -5.52
C LYS A 3 -13.21 -0.76 -5.12
N GLU A 4 -12.14 -0.82 -5.89
CA GLU A 4 -11.13 -1.86 -5.81
C GLU A 4 -9.73 -1.30 -6.05
N ILE A 5 -8.79 -1.66 -5.18
CA ILE A 5 -7.37 -1.40 -5.37
C ILE A 5 -6.77 -2.61 -6.07
N ILE A 6 -6.21 -2.38 -7.25
CA ILE A 6 -5.52 -3.41 -8.04
C ILE A 6 -4.02 -3.29 -7.79
N ILE A 7 -3.48 -4.26 -7.07
CA ILE A 7 -2.04 -4.41 -6.87
C ILE A 7 -1.51 -5.33 -7.97
N LYS A 8 -0.76 -4.77 -8.92
CA LYS A 8 -0.05 -5.56 -9.95
C LYS A 8 1.36 -5.85 -9.44
N SER A 9 1.74 -7.12 -9.47
CA SER A 9 3.10 -7.58 -9.18
C SER A 9 3.61 -8.43 -10.35
N PHE A 10 4.91 -8.72 -10.38
CA PHE A 10 5.49 -9.62 -11.37
C PHE A 10 4.86 -11.03 -11.33
N LEU A 11 4.41 -11.47 -10.15
CA LEU A 11 3.82 -12.79 -9.93
C LEU A 11 2.28 -12.82 -10.13
N GLY A 12 1.67 -11.71 -10.54
CA GLY A 12 0.25 -11.65 -10.85
C GLY A 12 -0.46 -10.40 -10.31
N LYS A 13 -1.79 -10.40 -10.48
CA LYS A 13 -2.69 -9.31 -10.09
C LYS A 13 -3.43 -9.70 -8.81
N LYS A 14 -3.31 -8.88 -7.77
CA LYS A 14 -4.11 -8.97 -6.55
C LYS A 14 -5.13 -7.84 -6.53
N VAL A 15 -6.41 -8.18 -6.49
CA VAL A 15 -7.51 -7.23 -6.37
C VAL A 15 -7.96 -7.19 -4.93
N VAL A 16 -8.00 -6.00 -4.34
CA VAL A 16 -8.45 -5.80 -2.97
C VAL A 16 -9.60 -4.78 -2.99
N LYS A 17 -10.80 -5.22 -2.61
CA LYS A 17 -11.94 -4.31 -2.45
C LYS A 17 -11.68 -3.30 -1.35
N ALA A 18 -12.02 -2.04 -1.58
CA ALA A 18 -11.80 -0.94 -0.62
C ALA A 18 -12.44 -1.22 0.75
N GLU A 19 -13.60 -1.88 0.77
CA GLU A 19 -14.34 -2.27 1.99
C GLU A 19 -13.56 -3.19 2.94
N ASN A 20 -12.58 -3.94 2.41
CA ASN A 20 -11.78 -4.90 3.17
C ASN A 20 -10.50 -4.29 3.73
N PHE A 21 -10.18 -3.03 3.41
CA PHE A 21 -9.05 -2.34 4.01
C PHE A 21 -9.33 -2.03 5.48
N LYS A 22 -8.34 -2.34 6.32
CA LYS A 22 -8.32 -1.96 7.74
C LYS A 22 -7.37 -0.80 7.94
N GLU A 23 -6.12 -0.96 7.51
CA GLU A 23 -5.06 -0.01 7.79
C GLU A 23 -4.02 0.00 6.66
N THR A 24 -3.34 1.13 6.49
CA THR A 24 -2.17 1.22 5.61
C THR A 24 -1.14 2.15 6.21
N PHE A 25 0.12 1.72 6.23
CA PHE A 25 1.22 2.50 6.79
C PHE A 25 2.52 2.25 6.01
N ILE A 26 3.45 3.19 6.18
CA ILE A 26 4.78 3.12 5.60
C ILE A 26 5.73 2.46 6.62
N SER A 27 6.53 1.52 6.15
CA SER A 27 7.65 0.96 6.90
C SER A 27 8.96 1.36 6.24
N GLN A 28 9.79 2.09 6.98
CA GLN A 28 11.06 2.65 6.50
C GLN A 28 12.11 2.68 7.60
N GLY A 29 13.26 2.07 7.33
CA GLY A 29 14.46 2.29 8.13
C GLY A 29 15.16 3.62 7.78
N PRO A 30 16.18 4.03 8.56
CA PRO A 30 16.87 5.31 8.36
C PRO A 30 17.47 5.50 6.96
N ILE A 31 18.07 4.44 6.40
CA ILE A 31 18.67 4.48 5.05
C ILE A 31 17.58 4.66 3.98
N ALA A 32 16.48 3.90 4.09
CA ALA A 32 15.36 3.96 3.15
C ALA A 32 14.72 5.36 3.16
N LYS A 33 14.57 5.96 4.35
CA LYS A 33 14.10 7.35 4.50
C LYS A 33 15.03 8.34 3.79
N LYS A 34 16.35 8.20 3.91
CA LYS A 34 17.34 9.05 3.21
C LYS A 34 17.27 8.89 1.69
N LEU A 35 16.97 7.70 1.19
CA LEU A 35 16.81 7.40 -0.23
C LEU A 35 15.40 7.67 -0.76
N ASN A 36 14.51 8.17 0.10
CA ASN A 36 13.10 8.43 -0.21
C ASN A 36 12.39 7.20 -0.83
N CYS A 37 12.69 6.02 -0.27
CA CYS A 37 12.07 4.75 -0.62
C CYS A 37 11.56 4.03 0.62
N GLY A 38 10.60 3.14 0.48
CA GLY A 38 10.04 2.41 1.61
C GLY A 38 9.09 1.30 1.20
N SER A 39 8.60 0.57 2.20
CA SER A 39 7.56 -0.44 1.98
C SER A 39 6.20 0.10 2.42
N ILE A 40 5.14 -0.22 1.68
CA ILE A 40 3.77 0.09 2.05
C ILE A 40 3.10 -1.19 2.54
N TYR A 41 2.66 -1.18 3.78
CA TYR A 41 1.88 -2.27 4.38
C TYR A 41 0.41 -1.97 4.23
N ILE A 42 -0.33 -2.94 3.68
CA ILE A 42 -1.78 -2.91 3.54
C ILE A 42 -2.35 -4.03 4.39
N ILE A 43 -3.04 -3.66 5.48
CA ILE A 43 -3.67 -4.60 6.39
C ILE A 43 -5.15 -4.69 6.05
N LEU A 44 -5.64 -5.92 5.88
CA LEU A 44 -7.04 -6.20 5.59
C LEU A 44 -7.79 -6.59 6.87
N LYS A 45 -9.11 -6.39 6.87
CA LYS A 45 -9.99 -6.72 8.01
C LYS A 45 -9.95 -8.19 8.42
N ASN A 46 -9.66 -9.09 7.48
CA ASN A 46 -9.51 -10.53 7.73
C ASN A 46 -8.12 -10.93 8.28
N GLY A 47 -7.29 -9.96 8.68
CA GLY A 47 -5.95 -10.20 9.24
C GLY A 47 -4.87 -10.48 8.20
N LYS A 48 -5.20 -10.61 6.91
CA LYS A 48 -4.19 -10.74 5.87
C LYS A 48 -3.48 -9.40 5.64
N ALA A 49 -2.16 -9.45 5.48
CA ALA A 49 -1.35 -8.31 5.09
C ALA A 49 -0.84 -8.47 3.64
N THR A 50 -0.66 -7.35 2.95
CA THR A 50 0.09 -7.28 1.69
C THR A 50 1.13 -6.19 1.83
N VAL A 51 2.34 -6.48 1.37
CA VAL A 51 3.44 -5.52 1.41
C VAL A 51 3.82 -5.16 -0.02
N LEU A 52 3.94 -3.87 -0.29
CA LEU A 52 4.53 -3.34 -1.51
C LEU A 52 5.94 -2.86 -1.18
N TYR A 53 6.95 -3.56 -1.68
CA TYR A 53 8.35 -3.26 -1.42
C TYR A 53 8.87 -2.16 -2.37
N ASP A 54 9.96 -1.50 -1.94
CA ASP A 54 10.78 -0.60 -2.76
C ASP A 54 10.01 0.53 -3.47
N ILE A 55 8.98 1.06 -2.81
CA ILE A 55 8.18 2.17 -3.31
C ILE A 55 8.98 3.46 -3.18
N LYS A 56 9.27 4.11 -4.31
CA LYS A 56 9.80 5.48 -4.35
C LYS A 56 8.73 6.48 -3.92
N ASN A 57 9.10 7.49 -3.13
CA ASN A 57 8.17 8.49 -2.57
C ASN A 57 6.95 7.83 -1.87
N PRO A 58 7.17 6.97 -0.86
CA PRO A 58 6.10 6.16 -0.27
C PRO A 58 4.99 7.01 0.40
N GLU A 59 5.31 8.22 0.86
CA GLU A 59 4.34 9.19 1.39
C GLU A 59 3.29 9.57 0.34
N LYS A 60 3.72 9.95 -0.88
CA LYS A 60 2.82 10.29 -1.99
C LYS A 60 1.94 9.09 -2.41
N PHE A 61 2.47 7.88 -2.27
CA PHE A 61 1.71 6.67 -2.55
C PHE A 61 0.66 6.40 -1.46
N LEU A 62 1.03 6.57 -0.19
CA LEU A 62 0.12 6.43 0.93
C LEU A 62 -1.03 7.44 0.84
N GLU A 63 -0.72 8.70 0.53
CA GLU A 63 -1.70 9.77 0.34
C GLU A 63 -2.71 9.42 -0.75
N ARG A 64 -2.25 8.90 -1.90
CA ARG A 64 -3.14 8.43 -2.98
C ARG A 64 -4.08 7.31 -2.53
N ILE A 65 -3.57 6.35 -1.75
CA ILE A 65 -4.40 5.28 -1.18
C ILE A 65 -5.45 5.87 -0.24
N GLN A 66 -5.07 6.79 0.64
CA GLN A 66 -5.99 7.39 1.61
C GLN A 66 -7.08 8.22 0.91
N ASN A 67 -6.72 9.02 -0.09
CA ASN A 67 -7.66 9.82 -0.89
C ASN A 67 -8.56 8.97 -1.81
N SER A 68 -8.16 7.74 -2.13
CA SER A 68 -9.00 6.81 -2.89
C SER A 68 -10.04 6.07 -2.04
N ARG A 69 -10.02 6.26 -0.72
CA ARG A 69 -11.03 5.68 0.18
C ARG A 69 -12.27 6.57 0.22
N PRO A 70 -13.48 5.98 0.22
CA PRO A 70 -14.72 6.71 0.43
C PRO A 70 -14.83 7.26 1.86
#